data_AF-A0A521WSF2-F1
#
_entry.id   AF-A0A521WSF2-F1
#
_cell.length_a   1.000
_cell.length_b   1.000
_cell.length_c   1.000
_cell.angle_alpha   90.00
_cell.angle_beta   90.00
_cell.angle_gamma   90.00
#
_symmetry.space_group_name_H-M   'P 1'
#
loop_
_entity.id
_entity.type
_entity.pdbx_description
1 polymer ?
#
loop_
_entity_poly.entity_id
_entity_poly.type
_entity_poly.pdbx_seq_one_letter_code
_entity_poly.pdbx_strand_id
1 'polypeptide(L)'
;MTDPVYLSYVNIQYWYCVIYSIFGGTCTEVDSINGSVEATLSAGANVGAQSGKVDFWSWLFGGGASTDVVSASAPVVHGGLFGPMLDTIFFFGNLIGVFISFLWSIYSFLAYTVSGLLFLAIVGLLVYLFSIRFSEGALYGSLPPQSINVHPLRDRWQLLLNGTRSNDPKLWRQGILEADIILGEVLTSVGYIGKTTSDQILLVPENAFVTLPFAWEAHRIRNFVSASSSNYILTQQEAFRVMKLYEQVFQEFNFI
;
A
#
# COMPACT_ATOMS: atom_id res chain seq x y z
N MET A 1 29.87 5.23 9.37
CA MET A 1 29.49 5.89 8.11
C MET A 1 28.49 4.99 7.44
N THR A 2 27.21 5.29 7.61
CA THR A 2 26.09 4.48 7.11
C THR A 2 25.23 5.41 6.28
N ASP A 3 25.19 5.15 4.97
CA ASP A 3 24.31 5.85 4.05
C ASP A 3 22.84 5.57 4.42
N PRO A 4 21.97 6.59 4.45
CA PRO A 4 20.56 6.36 4.70
C PRO A 4 19.90 5.73 3.46
N VAL A 5 19.26 4.59 3.70
CA VAL A 5 18.35 3.93 2.76
C VAL A 5 17.17 4.88 2.51
N TYR A 6 17.16 5.56 1.38
CA TYR A 6 16.02 6.34 0.92
C TYR A 6 14.90 5.37 0.53
N LEU A 7 13.85 5.31 1.35
CA LEU A 7 12.60 4.61 1.05
C LEU A 7 11.92 5.30 -0.13
N SER A 8 12.12 4.79 -1.35
CA SER A 8 11.58 5.36 -2.61
C SER A 8 10.05 5.40 -2.69
N TYR A 9 9.34 4.83 -1.73
CA TYR A 9 7.89 4.74 -1.71
C TYR A 9 7.21 5.81 -0.84
N VAL A 10 7.98 6.55 -0.03
CA VAL A 10 7.43 7.66 0.76
C VAL A 10 7.93 8.95 0.12
N ASN A 11 7.09 9.57 -0.71
CA ASN A 11 7.36 10.89 -1.25
C ASN A 11 7.20 11.93 -0.12
N ILE A 12 8.26 12.11 0.68
CA ILE A 12 8.27 12.96 1.88
C ILE A 12 7.99 14.43 1.51
N GLN A 13 8.35 14.86 0.30
CA GLN A 13 8.03 16.20 -0.21
C GLN A 13 6.52 16.39 -0.40
N TYR A 14 5.82 15.37 -0.90
CA TYR A 14 4.36 15.40 -1.04
C TYR A 14 3.66 15.50 0.33
N TRP A 15 4.10 14.69 1.31
CA TRP A 15 3.52 14.70 2.65
C TRP A 15 3.78 15.99 3.42
N TYR A 16 4.95 16.61 3.23
CA TYR A 16 5.24 17.93 3.80
C TYR A 16 4.28 19.00 3.24
N CYS A 17 4.05 19.03 1.93
CA CYS A 17 3.11 19.97 1.31
C CYS A 17 1.67 19.76 1.78
N VAL A 18 1.24 18.50 1.94
CA VAL A 18 -0.09 18.19 2.49
C VAL A 18 -0.25 18.71 3.92
N ILE A 19 0.74 18.49 4.78
CA ILE A 19 0.70 19.00 6.16
C ILE A 19 0.76 20.53 6.18
N TYR A 20 1.61 21.15 5.36
CA TYR A 20 1.80 22.60 5.34
C TYR A 20 0.57 23.36 4.81
N SER A 21 -0.17 22.77 3.87
CA SER A 21 -1.43 23.32 3.35
C SER A 21 -2.60 23.24 4.34
N ILE A 22 -2.61 22.27 5.25
CA ILE A 22 -3.57 22.20 6.36
C ILE A 22 -3.39 23.40 7.32
N PHE A 23 -2.17 23.93 7.44
CA PHE A 23 -1.87 25.12 8.24
C PHE A 23 -1.89 26.44 7.44
N GLY A 24 -2.44 26.44 6.22
CA GLY A 24 -2.70 27.66 5.44
C GLY A 24 -1.53 28.14 4.57
N GLY A 25 -0.46 27.36 4.41
CA GLY A 25 0.62 27.67 3.47
C GLY A 25 0.36 27.11 2.07
N THR A 26 0.67 27.87 1.01
CA THR A 26 0.62 27.36 -0.38
C THR A 26 1.98 26.82 -0.80
N CYS A 27 2.01 25.63 -1.40
CA CYS A 27 3.21 25.06 -2.00
C CYS A 27 3.02 24.99 -3.52
N THR A 28 3.81 25.75 -4.27
CA THR A 28 3.86 25.68 -5.73
C THR A 28 5.16 25.00 -6.16
N GLU A 29 5.09 23.99 -7.02
CA GLU A 29 6.25 23.49 -7.74
C GLU A 29 6.80 24.63 -8.61
N VAL A 30 8.10 24.91 -8.52
CA VAL A 30 8.73 26.01 -9.28
C VAL A 30 8.91 25.54 -10.72
N ASP A 31 7.87 25.72 -11.51
CA ASP A 31 8.02 25.87 -12.95
C ASP A 31 7.73 27.33 -13.32
N SER A 32 8.61 27.88 -14.16
CA SER A 32 8.82 29.29 -14.45
C SER A 32 7.55 30.16 -14.48
N ILE A 33 7.43 31.06 -13.51
CA ILE A 33 6.42 32.13 -13.51
C ILE A 33 6.91 33.24 -14.44
N ASN A 34 6.22 33.40 -15.57
CA ASN A 34 6.18 34.63 -16.34
C ASN A 34 4.75 35.20 -16.21
N GLY A 35 4.61 36.38 -15.60
CA GLY A 35 3.37 37.16 -15.62
C GLY A 35 2.61 37.27 -14.28
N SER A 36 2.91 38.35 -13.56
CA SER A 36 2.02 39.19 -12.76
C SER A 36 0.61 38.67 -12.41
N VAL A 37 0.32 38.51 -11.10
CA VAL A 37 -0.85 39.10 -10.42
C VAL A 37 -0.54 39.21 -8.92
N GLU A 38 -0.26 40.42 -8.45
CA GLU A 38 -0.50 40.79 -7.05
C GLU A 38 -1.99 41.07 -6.89
N ALA A 39 -2.65 40.35 -5.98
CA ALA A 39 -3.96 40.71 -5.48
C ALA A 39 -3.85 40.99 -3.97
N THR A 40 -3.25 42.13 -3.64
CA THR A 40 -3.43 42.77 -2.34
C THR A 40 -4.83 43.37 -2.29
N LEU A 41 -5.78 42.68 -1.67
CA LEU A 41 -7.03 43.29 -1.22
C LEU A 41 -6.75 44.02 0.11
N SER A 42 -6.17 45.22 0.02
CA SER A 42 -6.29 46.19 1.10
C SER A 42 -7.71 46.77 1.03
N ALA A 43 -8.60 46.29 1.90
CA ALA A 43 -9.82 47.03 2.19
C ALA A 43 -9.39 48.37 2.80
N GLY A 44 -9.54 49.44 2.02
CA GLY A 44 -9.21 50.79 2.44
C GLY A 44 -10.07 51.20 3.63
N ALA A 45 -9.46 51.23 4.81
CA ALA A 45 -9.95 52.01 5.93
C ALA A 45 -9.75 53.48 5.58
N ASN A 46 -10.81 54.18 5.16
CA ASN A 46 -10.79 55.64 5.10
C ASN A 46 -10.98 56.18 6.53
N VAL A 47 -9.86 56.55 7.15
CA VAL A 47 -9.83 57.39 8.34
C VAL A 47 -9.93 58.85 7.90
N GLY A 48 -11.03 59.49 8.27
CA GLY A 48 -11.10 60.93 8.55
C GLY A 48 -11.39 61.86 7.37
N ALA A 49 -12.58 62.49 7.39
CA ALA A 49 -12.76 63.94 7.18
C ALA A 49 -14.22 64.34 7.42
N GLN A 50 -14.45 65.34 8.27
CA GLN A 50 -15.72 66.04 8.41
C GLN A 50 -16.07 66.77 7.10
N SER A 51 -17.24 66.48 6.52
CA SER A 51 -18.04 67.42 5.73
C SER A 51 -19.42 66.82 5.48
N GLY A 52 -20.49 67.58 5.74
CA GLY A 52 -21.88 67.11 5.81
C GLY A 52 -22.50 66.64 4.48
N LYS A 53 -21.97 65.58 3.88
CA LYS A 53 -22.65 64.77 2.86
C LYS A 53 -22.84 63.37 3.43
N VAL A 54 -24.10 62.95 3.52
CA VAL A 54 -24.44 61.58 3.91
C VAL A 54 -24.04 60.67 2.75
N ASP A 55 -23.09 59.76 2.96
CA ASP A 55 -22.65 58.81 1.94
C ASP A 55 -23.84 57.95 1.49
N PHE A 56 -23.97 57.72 0.17
CA PHE A 56 -25.07 56.95 -0.42
C PHE A 56 -25.26 55.57 0.27
N TRP A 57 -24.16 54.89 0.57
CA TRP A 57 -24.17 53.61 1.28
C TRP A 57 -24.63 53.73 2.74
N SER A 58 -24.24 54.82 3.43
CA SER A 58 -24.70 55.12 4.79
C SER A 58 -26.20 55.49 4.81
N TRP A 59 -26.72 56.11 3.75
CA TRP A 59 -28.16 56.39 3.61
C TRP A 59 -28.98 55.13 3.29
N LEU A 60 -28.44 54.23 2.46
CA LEU A 60 -29.11 52.99 2.08
C LEU A 60 -29.18 51.96 3.21
N PHE A 61 -28.05 51.68 3.86
CA PHE A 61 -27.92 50.56 4.80
C PHE A 61 -27.67 50.99 6.25
N GLY A 62 -27.48 52.28 6.51
CA GLY A 62 -27.12 52.79 7.81
C GLY A 62 -25.61 52.65 8.06
N GLY A 63 -25.00 53.65 8.69
CA GLY A 63 -23.64 53.54 9.17
C GLY A 63 -23.59 52.59 10.36
N GLY A 64 -22.92 51.45 10.23
CA GLY A 64 -22.67 50.55 11.34
C GLY A 64 -21.76 51.25 12.35
N ALA A 65 -22.32 51.73 13.46
CA ALA A 65 -21.50 52.11 14.60
C ALA A 65 -20.95 50.82 15.20
N SER A 66 -19.69 50.49 14.87
CA SER A 66 -18.91 49.49 15.61
C SER A 66 -18.65 50.05 17.00
N THR A 67 -19.59 49.85 17.92
CA THR A 67 -19.27 50.01 19.35
C THR A 67 -18.45 48.80 19.74
N ASP A 68 -17.14 48.99 19.92
CA ASP A 68 -16.17 47.99 20.40
C ASP A 68 -16.41 47.58 21.87
N VAL A 69 -17.67 47.41 22.28
CA VAL A 69 -18.04 46.91 23.59
C VAL A 69 -18.86 45.65 23.38
N VAL A 70 -18.24 44.52 23.76
CA VAL A 70 -18.89 43.22 23.91
C VAL A 70 -19.96 43.34 24.99
N SER A 71 -21.13 43.84 24.62
CA SER A 71 -22.38 43.67 25.36
C SER A 71 -23.39 43.05 24.41
N ALA A 72 -23.49 41.72 24.48
CA ALA A 72 -24.50 40.94 23.79
C ALA A 72 -25.90 41.30 24.32
N SER A 73 -26.47 42.39 23.81
CA SER A 73 -27.92 42.67 23.86
C SER A 73 -28.35 43.99 23.21
N ALA A 74 -27.45 44.84 22.69
CA ALA A 74 -27.88 46.02 21.95
C ALA A 74 -28.27 45.63 20.51
N PRO A 75 -29.51 45.88 20.05
CA PRO A 75 -29.84 45.71 18.64
C PRO A 75 -28.99 46.71 17.83
N VAL A 76 -28.23 46.22 16.85
CA VAL A 76 -27.59 47.07 15.86
C VAL A 76 -28.71 47.74 15.08
N VAL A 77 -29.05 48.98 15.43
CA VAL A 77 -30.09 49.74 14.72
C VAL A 77 -29.47 50.28 13.46
N HIS A 78 -29.75 49.64 12.33
CA HIS A 78 -29.32 50.15 11.03
C HIS A 78 -30.19 51.37 10.67
N GLY A 79 -29.62 52.57 10.69
CA GLY A 79 -30.36 53.83 10.48
C GLY A 79 -30.70 54.17 9.02
N GLY A 80 -30.39 53.30 8.07
CA GLY A 80 -30.62 53.53 6.63
C GLY A 80 -32.00 53.10 6.15
N LEU A 81 -32.32 53.41 4.89
CA LEU A 81 -33.59 53.08 4.24
C LEU A 81 -33.97 51.58 4.37
N PHE A 82 -33.00 50.68 4.24
CA PHE A 82 -33.19 49.24 4.38
C PHE A 82 -32.91 48.71 5.78
N GLY A 83 -32.63 49.58 6.75
CA GLY A 83 -32.28 49.21 8.11
C GLY A 83 -33.30 48.29 8.80
N PRO A 84 -34.60 48.66 8.83
CA PRO A 84 -35.62 47.79 9.41
C PRO A 84 -35.71 46.41 8.75
N MET A 85 -35.44 46.32 7.43
CA MET A 85 -35.42 45.04 6.72
C MET A 85 -34.20 44.21 7.12
N LEU A 86 -33.00 44.82 7.15
CA LEU A 86 -31.77 44.14 7.57
C LEU A 86 -31.85 43.66 9.02
N ASP A 87 -32.41 44.46 9.92
CA ASP A 87 -32.58 44.08 11.33
C ASP A 87 -33.45 42.81 11.46
N THR A 88 -34.51 42.69 10.65
CA THR A 88 -35.31 41.46 10.63
C THR A 88 -34.53 40.26 10.08
N ILE A 89 -33.74 40.44 9.01
CA ILE A 89 -32.92 39.37 8.41
C ILE A 89 -31.84 38.90 9.38
N PHE A 90 -31.14 39.82 10.05
CA PHE A 90 -30.13 39.49 11.06
C PHE A 90 -30.76 38.84 12.30
N PHE A 91 -31.97 39.25 12.69
CA PHE A 91 -32.70 38.58 13.76
C PHE A 91 -33.00 37.11 13.41
N PHE A 92 -33.54 36.84 12.22
CA PHE A 92 -33.77 35.46 11.75
C PHE A 92 -32.45 34.69 11.55
N GLY A 93 -31.40 35.35 11.05
CA GLY A 93 -30.06 34.77 10.91
C GLY A 93 -29.43 34.39 12.25
N ASN A 94 -29.62 35.19 13.30
CA ASN A 94 -29.16 34.88 14.65
C ASN A 94 -29.91 33.68 15.23
N LEU A 95 -31.23 33.59 15.05
CA LEU A 95 -32.01 32.41 15.48
C LEU A 95 -31.54 31.12 14.78
N ILE A 96 -31.29 31.20 13.48
CA ILE A 96 -30.73 30.08 12.70
C ILE A 96 -29.32 29.74 13.16
N GLY A 97 -28.47 30.73 13.43
CA GLY A 97 -27.11 30.54 13.92
C GLY A 97 -27.05 29.86 15.30
N VAL A 98 -27.96 30.23 16.22
CA VAL A 98 -28.11 29.56 17.52
C VAL A 98 -28.55 28.10 17.33
N PHE A 99 -29.50 27.85 16.43
CA PHE A 99 -29.95 26.49 16.12
C PHE A 99 -28.84 25.62 15.52
N ILE A 100 -28.08 26.16 14.55
CA ILE A 100 -26.94 25.47 13.94
C ILE A 100 -25.85 25.18 14.98
N SER A 101 -25.56 26.14 15.86
CA SER A 101 -24.57 25.98 16.94
C SER A 101 -25.00 24.89 17.93
N PHE A 102 -26.29 24.80 18.24
CA PHE A 102 -26.85 23.74 19.07
C PHE A 102 -26.72 22.37 18.41
N LEU A 103 -27.03 22.26 17.12
CA LEU A 103 -26.84 21.01 16.35
C LEU A 103 -25.36 20.61 16.28
N TRP A 104 -24.46 21.56 16.04
CA TRP A 104 -23.02 21.31 16.02
C TRP A 104 -22.50 20.82 17.38
N SER A 105 -23.01 21.37 18.48
CA SER A 105 -22.67 20.94 19.83
C SER A 105 -23.12 19.50 20.10
N ILE A 106 -24.35 19.13 19.71
CA ILE A 106 -24.86 17.76 19.85
C ILE A 106 -24.05 16.80 18.99
N TYR A 107 -23.80 17.15 17.73
CA TYR A 107 -23.00 16.36 16.81
C TYR A 107 -21.60 16.08 17.37
N SER A 108 -20.91 17.13 17.83
CA SER A 108 -19.56 17.01 18.39
C SER A 108 -19.55 16.12 19.63
N PHE A 109 -20.53 16.29 20.53
CA PHE A 109 -20.65 15.45 21.73
C PHE A 109 -20.87 13.97 21.39
N LEU A 110 -21.78 13.67 20.45
CA LEU A 110 -22.00 12.30 19.97
C LEU A 110 -20.77 11.73 19.27
N ALA A 111 -20.08 12.52 18.44
CA ALA A 111 -18.88 12.08 17.76
C ALA A 111 -17.75 11.71 18.74
N TYR A 112 -17.50 12.54 19.76
CA TYR A 112 -16.48 12.26 20.76
C TYR A 112 -16.82 11.06 21.65
N THR A 113 -18.08 10.90 22.03
CA THR A 113 -18.52 9.74 22.84
C THR A 113 -18.38 8.42 22.07
N VAL A 114 -18.81 8.39 20.80
CA VAL A 114 -18.65 7.21 19.93
C VAL A 114 -17.18 6.91 19.69
N SER A 115 -16.36 7.93 19.41
CA SER A 115 -14.92 7.79 19.21
C SER A 115 -14.23 7.22 20.46
N GLY A 116 -14.59 7.72 21.66
CA GLY A 116 -14.06 7.21 22.92
C GLY A 116 -14.44 5.75 23.19
N LEU A 117 -15.68 5.36 22.90
CA LEU A 117 -16.13 3.97 23.06
C LEU A 117 -15.40 3.02 22.12
N LEU A 118 -15.23 3.41 20.84
CA LEU A 118 -14.47 2.63 19.88
C LEU A 118 -12.98 2.52 20.29
N PHE A 119 -12.40 3.60 20.79
CA PHE A 119 -11.02 3.57 21.28
C PHE A 119 -10.85 2.57 22.44
N LEU A 120 -11.76 2.58 23.42
CA LEU A 120 -11.75 1.62 24.53
C LEU A 120 -11.94 0.18 24.05
N ALA A 121 -12.80 -0.05 23.05
CA ALA A 121 -12.99 -1.37 22.45
C ALA A 121 -11.70 -1.87 21.77
N ILE A 122 -11.02 -1.00 21.01
CA ILE A 122 -9.74 -1.33 20.35
C ILE A 122 -8.68 -1.68 21.41
N VAL A 123 -8.54 -0.86 22.46
CA VAL A 123 -7.60 -1.13 23.55
C VAL A 123 -7.91 -2.46 24.24
N GLY A 124 -9.19 -2.76 24.50
CA GLY A 124 -9.62 -4.03 25.08
C GLY A 124 -9.26 -5.24 24.20
N LEU A 125 -9.46 -5.15 22.89
CA LEU A 125 -9.06 -6.19 21.94
C LEU A 125 -7.54 -6.39 21.91
N LEU A 126 -6.76 -5.30 21.94
CA LEU A 126 -5.30 -5.38 21.97
C LEU A 126 -4.78 -6.04 23.25
N VAL A 127 -5.34 -5.67 24.40
CA VAL A 127 -5.00 -6.31 25.69
C VAL A 127 -5.38 -7.79 25.67
N TYR A 128 -6.54 -8.14 25.13
CA TYR A 128 -6.98 -9.52 24.99
C TYR A 128 -6.04 -10.33 24.09
N LEU A 129 -5.65 -9.79 22.93
CA LEU A 129 -4.67 -10.42 22.04
C LEU A 129 -3.30 -10.59 22.71
N PHE A 130 -2.86 -9.59 23.47
CA PHE A 130 -1.61 -9.67 24.21
C PHE A 130 -1.67 -10.73 25.31
N SER A 131 -2.79 -10.83 26.03
CA SER A 131 -3.02 -11.86 27.05
C SER A 131 -3.00 -13.26 26.45
N ILE A 132 -3.59 -13.45 25.27
CA ILE A 132 -3.52 -14.71 24.53
C ILE A 132 -2.06 -15.02 24.20
N ARG A 133 -1.33 -14.07 23.59
CA ARG A 133 0.08 -14.29 23.22
C ARG A 133 0.99 -14.58 24.41
N PHE A 134 0.76 -13.92 25.54
CA PHE A 134 1.52 -14.18 26.76
C PHE A 134 1.24 -15.59 27.29
N SER A 135 -0.03 -16.02 27.26
CA SER A 135 -0.44 -17.36 27.67
C SER A 135 0.09 -18.44 26.72
N GLU A 136 0.05 -18.20 25.42
CA GLU A 136 0.60 -19.07 24.38
C GLU A 136 2.12 -19.20 24.51
N GLY A 137 2.83 -18.09 24.75
CA GLY A 137 4.27 -18.10 24.95
C GLY A 137 4.71 -18.92 26.17
N ALA A 138 3.91 -18.91 27.25
CA ALA A 138 4.17 -19.70 28.43
C ALA A 138 3.88 -21.20 28.23
N LEU A 139 2.88 -21.55 27.40
CA LEU A 139 2.44 -22.94 27.20
C LEU A 139 3.22 -23.67 26.11
N TYR A 140 3.51 -23.00 24.99
CA TYR A 140 4.08 -23.61 23.78
C TYR A 140 5.55 -23.22 23.52
N GLY A 141 6.07 -22.21 24.23
CA GLY A 141 7.42 -21.68 24.00
C GLY A 141 7.59 -21.04 22.61
N SER A 142 8.82 -20.69 22.24
CA SER A 142 9.12 -20.34 20.85
C SER A 142 9.06 -21.62 20.01
N LEU A 143 8.21 -21.64 18.98
CA LEU A 143 8.29 -22.67 17.94
C LEU A 143 9.77 -22.80 17.53
N PRO A 144 10.37 -24.01 17.54
CA PRO A 144 11.70 -24.16 16.98
C PRO A 144 11.63 -23.58 15.57
N PRO A 145 12.63 -22.79 15.13
CA PRO A 145 12.66 -22.32 13.76
C PRO A 145 12.42 -23.55 12.89
N GLN A 146 11.49 -23.47 11.93
CA GLN A 146 11.37 -24.51 10.93
C GLN A 146 12.78 -24.69 10.37
N SER A 147 13.43 -25.78 10.76
CA SER A 147 14.64 -26.20 10.10
C SER A 147 14.13 -26.54 8.72
N ILE A 148 14.25 -25.59 7.78
CA ILE A 148 14.38 -25.93 6.39
C ILE A 148 15.59 -26.87 6.43
N ASN A 149 15.34 -28.17 6.53
CA ASN A 149 16.35 -29.17 6.26
C ASN A 149 16.66 -28.88 4.81
N VAL A 150 17.68 -28.06 4.58
CA VAL A 150 18.18 -27.74 3.25
C VAL A 150 18.64 -29.09 2.74
N HIS A 151 17.76 -29.75 1.99
CA HIS A 151 18.07 -31.03 1.43
C HIS A 151 19.33 -30.80 0.59
N PRO A 152 20.36 -31.67 0.64
CA PRO A 152 21.58 -31.48 -0.13
C PRO A 152 21.32 -31.30 -1.64
N LEU A 153 20.14 -31.74 -2.10
CA LEU A 153 19.65 -31.53 -3.46
C LEU A 153 19.34 -30.06 -3.79
N ARG A 154 19.03 -29.20 -2.81
CA ARG A 154 18.70 -27.79 -3.05
C ARG A 154 19.89 -26.99 -3.54
N ASP A 155 21.05 -27.17 -2.91
CA ASP A 155 22.30 -26.50 -3.33
C ASP A 155 22.72 -26.98 -4.72
N ARG A 156 22.61 -28.30 -4.96
CA ARG A 156 22.85 -28.90 -6.28
C ARG A 156 21.89 -28.34 -7.34
N TRP A 157 20.60 -28.23 -7.03
CA TRP A 157 19.59 -27.67 -7.92
C TRP A 157 19.87 -26.21 -8.27
N GLN A 158 20.21 -25.37 -7.27
CA GLN A 158 20.55 -23.97 -7.49
C GLN A 158 21.76 -23.80 -8.41
N LEU A 159 22.77 -24.67 -8.28
CA LEU A 159 23.94 -24.67 -9.16
C LEU A 159 23.55 -24.96 -10.62
N LEU A 160 22.70 -25.97 -10.85
CA LEU A 160 22.21 -26.30 -12.19
C LEU A 160 21.35 -25.17 -12.78
N LEU A 161 20.46 -24.58 -11.97
CA LEU A 161 19.63 -23.45 -12.40
C LEU A 161 20.50 -22.25 -12.81
N ASN A 162 21.55 -21.95 -12.06
CA ASN A 162 22.51 -20.90 -12.42
C ASN A 162 23.27 -21.22 -13.71
N GLY A 163 23.66 -22.49 -13.93
CA GLY A 163 24.24 -22.96 -15.19
C GLY A 163 23.31 -22.73 -16.39
N THR A 164 22.01 -22.98 -16.23
CA THR A 164 21.02 -22.74 -17.31
C THR A 164 20.77 -21.27 -17.63
N ARG A 165 21.04 -20.36 -16.69
CA ARG A 165 20.97 -18.91 -16.90
C ARG A 165 22.19 -18.32 -17.61
N SER A 166 23.29 -19.07 -17.67
CA SER A 166 24.49 -18.65 -18.41
C SER A 166 24.25 -18.60 -19.92
N ASN A 167 25.16 -18.02 -20.71
CA ASN A 167 25.06 -17.98 -22.17
C ASN A 167 25.74 -19.18 -22.87
N ASP A 168 26.10 -20.24 -22.13
CA ASP A 168 26.78 -21.42 -22.69
C ASP A 168 25.81 -22.57 -22.99
N PRO A 169 25.60 -22.94 -24.26
CA PRO A 169 24.75 -24.08 -24.64
C PRO A 169 25.18 -25.42 -24.06
N LYS A 170 26.45 -25.60 -23.66
CA LYS A 170 26.91 -26.83 -23.01
C LYS A 170 26.33 -26.95 -21.60
N LEU A 171 26.34 -25.85 -20.84
CA LEU A 171 25.80 -25.81 -19.47
C LEU A 171 24.28 -26.03 -19.46
N TRP A 172 23.57 -25.57 -20.48
CA TRP A 172 22.13 -25.84 -20.62
C TRP A 172 21.84 -27.32 -20.78
N ARG A 173 22.56 -27.98 -21.69
CA ARG A 173 22.40 -29.42 -21.94
C ARG A 173 22.77 -30.23 -20.70
N GLN A 174 23.88 -29.88 -20.05
CA GLN A 174 24.29 -30.51 -18.80
C GLN A 174 23.23 -30.33 -17.71
N GLY A 175 22.67 -29.11 -17.57
CA GLY A 175 21.62 -28.82 -16.59
C GLY A 175 20.40 -29.73 -16.73
N ILE A 176 19.91 -29.93 -17.96
CA ILE A 176 18.77 -30.82 -18.23
C ILE A 176 19.11 -32.30 -17.95
N LEU A 177 20.30 -32.75 -18.34
CA LEU A 177 20.73 -34.13 -18.12
C LEU A 177 20.86 -34.44 -16.62
N GLU A 178 21.45 -33.52 -15.85
CA GLU A 178 21.58 -33.67 -14.40
C GLU A 178 20.27 -33.51 -13.65
N ALA A 179 19.36 -32.64 -14.12
CA ALA A 179 18.03 -32.51 -13.56
C ALA A 179 17.24 -33.84 -13.62
N ASP A 180 17.38 -34.59 -14.71
CA ASP A 180 16.76 -35.92 -14.85
C ASP A 180 17.36 -36.95 -13.86
N ILE A 181 18.67 -36.88 -13.60
CA ILE A 181 19.33 -37.72 -12.60
C ILE A 181 18.77 -37.40 -11.20
N ILE A 182 18.61 -36.12 -10.86
CA ILE A 182 17.99 -35.69 -9.59
C ILE A 182 16.54 -36.20 -9.51
N LEU A 183 15.77 -36.14 -10.59
CA LEU A 183 14.42 -36.70 -10.63
C LEU A 183 14.42 -38.20 -10.29
N GLY A 184 15.40 -38.95 -10.81
CA GLY A 184 15.54 -40.36 -10.47
C GLY A 184 15.89 -40.61 -9.00
N GLU A 185 16.79 -39.79 -8.44
CA GLU A 185 17.13 -39.83 -7.00
C GLU A 185 15.90 -39.53 -6.13
N VAL A 186 15.11 -38.52 -6.52
CA VAL A 186 13.84 -38.15 -5.87
C VAL A 186 12.83 -39.30 -5.92
N LEU A 187 12.57 -39.87 -7.09
CA LEU A 187 11.62 -40.99 -7.22
C LEU A 187 12.07 -42.23 -6.43
N THR A 188 13.38 -42.50 -6.42
CA THR A 188 13.97 -43.59 -5.63
C THR A 188 13.77 -43.36 -4.13
N SER A 189 13.92 -42.12 -3.66
CA SER A 189 13.72 -41.76 -2.24
C SER A 189 12.28 -41.97 -1.75
N VAL A 190 11.30 -41.86 -2.66
CA VAL A 190 9.87 -42.08 -2.39
C VAL A 190 9.48 -43.57 -2.52
N GLY A 191 10.40 -44.42 -3.02
CA GLY A 191 10.22 -45.88 -3.10
C GLY A 191 9.97 -46.42 -4.51
N TYR A 192 10.04 -45.59 -5.55
CA TYR A 192 9.93 -46.04 -6.94
C TYR A 192 11.30 -46.45 -7.48
N ILE A 193 11.57 -47.76 -7.50
CA ILE A 193 12.86 -48.31 -7.94
C ILE A 193 12.72 -48.85 -9.37
N GLY A 194 13.49 -48.26 -10.28
CA GLY A 194 13.56 -48.65 -11.69
C GLY A 194 14.99 -48.52 -12.23
N LYS A 195 15.27 -49.18 -13.37
CA LYS A 195 16.61 -49.16 -14.00
C LYS A 195 16.91 -47.82 -14.64
N THR A 196 15.88 -47.17 -15.17
CA THR A 196 15.94 -45.83 -15.76
C THR A 196 14.93 -44.91 -15.10
N THR A 197 15.11 -43.61 -15.25
CA THR A 197 14.14 -42.59 -14.80
C THR A 197 12.78 -42.80 -15.48
N SER A 198 12.75 -43.22 -16.75
CA SER A 198 11.51 -43.57 -17.46
C SER A 198 10.77 -44.73 -16.80
N ASP A 199 11.50 -45.79 -16.42
CA ASP A 199 10.91 -46.95 -15.74
C ASP A 199 10.34 -46.54 -14.37
N GLN A 200 11.04 -45.67 -13.66
CA GLN A 200 10.57 -45.15 -12.36
C GLN A 200 9.29 -44.35 -12.49
N ILE A 201 9.20 -43.46 -13.48
CA ILE A 201 7.98 -42.68 -13.74
C ILE A 201 6.82 -43.61 -14.17
N LEU A 202 7.09 -44.69 -14.90
CA LEU A 202 6.05 -45.67 -15.31
C LEU A 202 5.45 -46.44 -14.13
N LEU A 203 6.21 -46.63 -13.04
CA LEU A 203 5.72 -47.30 -11.82
C LEU A 203 4.81 -46.41 -10.98
N VAL A 204 4.80 -45.10 -11.25
CA VAL A 204 3.96 -44.13 -10.53
C VAL A 204 2.51 -44.24 -11.02
N PRO A 205 1.52 -44.40 -10.13
CA PRO A 205 0.13 -44.36 -10.54
C PRO A 205 -0.29 -42.93 -10.91
N GLU A 206 -1.16 -42.76 -11.91
CA GLU A 206 -1.52 -41.47 -12.50
C GLU A 206 -2.05 -40.41 -11.50
N ASN A 207 -2.51 -40.86 -10.34
CA ASN A 207 -3.06 -40.03 -9.26
C ASN A 207 -2.13 -39.86 -8.05
N ALA A 208 -0.87 -40.32 -8.11
CA ALA A 208 0.07 -40.17 -6.99
C ALA A 208 0.53 -38.72 -6.77
N PHE A 209 0.72 -37.94 -7.84
CA PHE A 209 1.16 -36.55 -7.75
C PHE A 209 0.68 -35.72 -8.95
N VAL A 210 0.44 -34.44 -8.71
CA VAL A 210 -0.15 -33.51 -9.69
C VAL A 210 0.85 -33.18 -10.80
N THR A 211 2.15 -33.22 -10.49
CA THR A 211 3.23 -32.83 -11.42
C THR A 211 3.74 -33.98 -12.32
N LEU A 212 3.11 -35.16 -12.29
CA LEU A 212 3.51 -36.32 -13.10
C LEU A 212 3.59 -36.05 -14.62
N PRO A 213 2.63 -35.33 -15.24
CA PRO A 213 2.74 -34.97 -16.65
C PRO A 213 3.98 -34.12 -16.96
N PHE A 214 4.37 -33.23 -16.04
CA PHE A 214 5.55 -32.37 -16.20
C PHE A 214 6.84 -33.18 -16.15
N ALA A 215 6.92 -34.20 -15.29
CA ALA A 215 8.04 -35.13 -15.25
C ALA A 215 8.20 -35.88 -16.59
N TRP A 216 7.09 -36.38 -17.16
CA TRP A 216 7.10 -37.04 -18.48
C TRP A 216 7.53 -36.11 -19.62
N GLU A 217 7.06 -34.87 -19.61
CA GLU A 217 7.43 -33.87 -20.62
C GLU A 217 8.93 -33.53 -20.54
N ALA A 218 9.42 -33.22 -19.35
CA ALA A 218 10.81 -32.87 -19.13
C ALA A 218 11.75 -34.02 -19.50
N HIS A 219 11.42 -35.25 -19.10
CA HIS A 219 12.18 -36.45 -19.44
C HIS A 219 12.25 -36.69 -20.97
N ARG A 220 11.16 -36.44 -21.69
CA ARG A 220 11.14 -36.56 -23.17
C ARG A 220 12.09 -35.57 -23.83
N ILE A 221 12.12 -34.33 -23.34
CA ILE A 221 13.03 -33.29 -23.87
C ILE A 221 14.48 -33.64 -23.57
N ARG A 222 14.76 -34.16 -22.37
CA ARG A 222 16.07 -34.71 -22.02
C ARG A 222 16.52 -35.80 -23.00
N ASN A 223 15.62 -36.70 -23.42
CA ASN A 223 15.95 -37.74 -24.41
C ASN A 223 16.29 -37.16 -25.78
N PHE A 224 15.59 -36.12 -26.23
CA PHE A 224 15.96 -35.42 -27.47
C PHE A 224 17.33 -34.73 -27.35
N VAL A 225 17.64 -34.12 -26.21
CA VAL A 225 18.92 -33.45 -25.96
C VAL A 225 20.10 -34.43 -25.88
N SER A 226 19.88 -35.64 -25.35
CA SER A 226 20.90 -36.69 -25.23
C SER A 226 21.20 -37.42 -26.54
N ALA A 227 20.24 -37.50 -27.46
CA ALA A 227 20.38 -38.29 -28.67
C ALA A 227 21.32 -37.58 -29.67
N SER A 228 22.49 -38.17 -29.96
CA SER A 228 23.49 -37.61 -30.87
C SER A 228 23.00 -37.46 -32.32
N SER A 229 21.93 -38.16 -32.70
CA SER A 229 21.30 -38.08 -34.03
C SER A 229 20.17 -37.04 -34.12
N SER A 230 19.83 -36.36 -33.03
CA SER A 230 18.80 -35.34 -33.07
C SER A 230 19.40 -34.01 -33.55
N ASN A 231 18.81 -33.42 -34.60
CA ASN A 231 19.11 -32.03 -35.00
C ASN A 231 18.40 -31.02 -34.07
N TYR A 232 18.22 -31.37 -32.80
CA TYR A 232 17.45 -30.57 -31.86
C TYR A 232 18.28 -29.37 -31.40
N ILE A 233 17.87 -28.18 -31.83
CA ILE A 233 18.49 -26.92 -31.43
C ILE A 233 17.89 -26.50 -30.08
N LEU A 234 18.60 -26.81 -28.99
CA LEU A 234 18.23 -26.37 -27.65
C LEU A 234 18.52 -24.87 -27.50
N THR A 235 17.47 -24.07 -27.36
CA THR A 235 17.58 -22.64 -27.02
C THR A 235 17.64 -22.45 -25.51
N GLN A 236 18.16 -21.31 -25.05
CA GLN A 236 18.19 -20.98 -23.62
C GLN A 236 16.80 -20.93 -23.00
N GLN A 237 15.83 -20.34 -23.72
CA GLN A 237 14.45 -20.21 -23.27
C GLN A 237 13.81 -21.59 -23.08
N GLU A 238 14.05 -22.51 -24.03
CA GLU A 238 13.54 -23.87 -23.94
C GLU A 238 14.22 -24.65 -22.81
N ALA A 239 15.53 -24.49 -22.64
CA ALA A 239 16.23 -25.09 -21.50
C ALA A 239 15.68 -24.59 -20.16
N PHE A 240 15.43 -23.29 -20.02
CA PHE A 240 14.86 -22.71 -18.81
C PHE A 240 13.42 -23.19 -18.56
N ARG A 241 12.61 -23.33 -19.61
CA ARG A 241 11.26 -23.89 -19.53
C ARG A 241 11.28 -25.33 -19.00
N VAL A 242 12.19 -26.17 -19.51
CA VAL A 242 12.38 -27.56 -19.05
C VAL A 242 12.81 -27.59 -17.59
N MET A 243 13.76 -26.74 -17.20
CA MET A 243 14.18 -26.63 -15.79
C MET A 243 13.02 -26.25 -14.88
N LYS A 244 12.10 -25.39 -15.33
CA LYS A 244 10.90 -25.03 -14.57
C LYS A 244 9.92 -26.20 -14.40
N LEU A 245 9.82 -27.11 -15.37
CA LEU A 245 9.03 -28.33 -15.23
C LEU A 245 9.59 -29.23 -14.13
N TYR A 246 10.91 -29.44 -14.11
CA TYR A 246 11.58 -30.18 -13.03
C TYR A 246 11.41 -29.49 -11.66
N GLU A 247 11.48 -28.15 -11.61
CA GLU A 247 11.28 -27.37 -10.38
C GLU A 247 9.91 -27.65 -9.75
N GLN A 248 8.85 -27.66 -10.56
CA GLN A 248 7.49 -27.93 -10.06
C GLN A 248 7.39 -29.32 -9.42
N VAL A 249 8.01 -30.32 -10.05
CA VAL A 249 8.05 -31.69 -9.50
C VAL A 249 8.79 -31.71 -8.16
N PHE A 250 9.96 -31.06 -8.07
CA PHE A 250 10.75 -31.06 -6.83
C PHE A 250 10.10 -30.27 -5.69
N GLN A 251 9.32 -29.23 -6.00
CA GLN A 251 8.53 -28.49 -5.02
C GLN A 251 7.42 -29.34 -4.40
N GLU A 252 6.75 -30.19 -5.19
CA GLU A 252 5.70 -31.07 -4.67
C GLU A 252 6.23 -32.05 -3.62
N PHE A 253 7.47 -32.51 -3.78
CA PHE A 253 8.13 -33.41 -2.83
C PHE A 253 8.93 -32.69 -1.72
N ASN A 254 8.83 -31.35 -1.60
CA ASN A 254 9.55 -30.52 -0.63
C ASN A 254 11.10 -30.66 -0.68
N PHE A 255 11.68 -30.93 -1.85
CA PHE A 255 13.14 -31.01 -2.00
C PHE A 255 13.82 -29.64 -2.20
N ILE A 256 13.07 -28.60 -2.59
CA ILE A 256 13.59 -27.25 -2.93
C ILE A 256 12.75 -26.10 -2.39
#